data_AF-A0A7F5RAP8-F1
#
_entry.id   AF-A0A7F5RAP8-F1
#
_cell.length_a   1.000
_cell.length_b   1.000
_cell.length_c   1.000
_cell.angle_alpha   90.00
_cell.angle_beta   90.00
_cell.angle_gamma   90.00
#
_symmetry.space_group_name_H-M   'P 1'
#
loop_
_entity.id
_entity.type
_entity.pdbx_description
1 polymer ?
#
loop_
_entity_poly.entity_id
_entity_poly.type
_entity_poly.pdbx_seq_one_letter_code
_entity_poly.pdbx_strand_id
1 'polypeptide(L)'
;MNTRNKFNMCAVLLELIKSKSELCLYSEEINTNVAQTFKQCLEECYKQNQDIDKNLEMKIESVIDFLYEELNTGHWSEVPLNIRRAYSSASFVKAIILLKYDKSGEGIKKALKCIDMGILLGAPLGYNQNLLIDSASQLMKLLNNSEECTGVCPEPSSQELEIPEPKRYKVDNSEKENYIYCEGVEIPTEDCPSLQHFNNKYFMSQVPVKIRGTAYLY
;
A
#
# COMPACT_ATOMS: atom_id res chain seq x y z
N MET A 1 -5.41 1.84 41.01
CA MET A 1 -5.88 0.71 40.18
C MET A 1 -6.93 1.23 39.21
N ASN A 2 -6.57 1.45 37.94
CA ASN A 2 -7.54 1.83 36.91
C ASN A 2 -7.32 0.93 35.69
N THR A 3 -7.81 -0.30 35.79
CA THR A 3 -7.79 -1.32 34.74
C THR A 3 -9.19 -1.42 34.13
N ARG A 4 -9.62 -0.37 33.43
CA ARG A 4 -10.88 -0.39 32.66
C ARG A 4 -10.60 -0.04 31.20
N ASN A 5 -10.88 -1.03 30.34
CA ASN A 5 -10.92 -1.01 28.88
C ASN A 5 -9.60 -0.75 28.14
N LYS A 6 -8.70 -1.75 28.12
CA LYS A 6 -7.89 -1.98 26.92
C LYS A 6 -8.84 -2.45 25.82
N PHE A 7 -9.35 -1.52 25.03
CA PHE A 7 -10.09 -1.83 23.81
C PHE A 7 -9.24 -2.80 22.98
N ASN A 8 -9.77 -4.00 22.69
CA ASN A 8 -9.02 -4.98 21.91
C ASN A 8 -9.09 -4.56 20.44
N MET A 9 -8.13 -3.77 19.99
CA MET A 9 -8.10 -3.17 18.63
C MET A 9 -8.23 -4.22 17.53
N CYS A 10 -7.67 -5.42 17.72
CA CYS A 10 -7.83 -6.52 16.77
C CYS A 10 -9.28 -7.04 16.72
N ALA A 11 -9.97 -7.08 17.87
CA ALA A 11 -11.36 -7.55 17.95
C ALA A 11 -12.29 -6.66 17.13
N VAL A 12 -12.05 -5.35 17.13
CA VAL A 12 -12.82 -4.37 16.35
C VAL A 12 -12.79 -4.68 14.87
N LEU A 13 -11.61 -4.99 14.33
CA LEU A 13 -11.49 -5.36 12.92
C LEU A 13 -12.10 -6.74 12.65
N LEU A 14 -11.90 -7.71 13.55
CA LEU A 14 -12.49 -9.05 13.41
C LEU A 14 -14.03 -9.01 13.37
N GLU A 15 -14.66 -8.10 14.12
CA GLU A 15 -16.12 -7.88 14.13
C GLU A 15 -16.65 -7.36 12.79
N LEU A 16 -15.81 -6.74 11.95
CA LEU A 16 -16.20 -6.28 10.60
C LEU A 16 -16.30 -7.42 9.59
N ILE A 17 -15.79 -8.62 9.91
CA ILE A 17 -15.78 -9.76 8.99
C ILE A 17 -17.18 -10.36 8.90
N LYS A 18 -17.87 -10.15 7.77
CA LYS A 18 -19.17 -10.78 7.49
C LYS A 18 -19.04 -12.27 7.13
N SER A 19 -17.96 -12.65 6.46
CA SER A 19 -17.72 -14.02 6.02
C SER A 19 -16.23 -14.32 6.00
N LYS A 20 -15.82 -15.32 6.81
CA LYS A 20 -14.44 -15.79 6.82
C LYS A 20 -14.08 -16.53 5.53
N SER A 21 -15.02 -17.30 4.97
CA SER A 21 -14.80 -18.03 3.72
C SER A 21 -14.61 -17.08 2.54
N GLU A 22 -15.27 -15.93 2.54
CA GLU A 22 -15.07 -14.91 1.50
C GLU A 22 -13.62 -14.43 1.45
N LEU A 23 -12.98 -14.18 2.60
CA LEU A 23 -11.60 -13.71 2.64
C LEU A 23 -10.64 -14.70 1.97
N CYS A 24 -10.88 -16.02 2.12
CA CYS A 24 -10.04 -17.06 1.55
C CYS A 24 -10.32 -17.31 0.06
N LEU A 25 -11.59 -17.17 -0.37
CA LEU A 25 -12.09 -17.54 -1.69
C LEU A 25 -11.16 -17.07 -2.82
N TYR A 26 -10.75 -15.80 -2.78
CA TYR A 26 -10.02 -15.19 -3.88
C TYR A 26 -8.57 -15.69 -4.00
N SER A 27 -7.95 -16.11 -2.89
CA SER A 27 -6.59 -16.67 -2.91
C SER A 27 -6.55 -18.12 -3.41
N GLU A 28 -7.62 -18.88 -3.18
CA GLU A 28 -7.75 -20.29 -3.60
C GLU A 28 -7.74 -20.43 -5.12
N GLU A 29 -8.21 -19.42 -5.85
CA GLU A 29 -8.23 -19.40 -7.32
C GLU A 29 -6.87 -19.07 -7.94
N ILE A 30 -5.92 -18.51 -7.18
CA ILE A 30 -4.66 -17.99 -7.72
C ILE A 30 -3.54 -19.01 -7.54
N ASN A 31 -3.29 -19.43 -6.29
CA ASN A 31 -2.21 -20.36 -5.98
C ASN A 31 -2.50 -21.11 -4.67
N THR A 32 -2.50 -22.44 -4.73
CA THR A 32 -2.83 -23.31 -3.59
C THR A 32 -1.93 -23.09 -2.37
N ASN A 33 -0.62 -22.89 -2.56
CA ASN A 33 0.32 -22.70 -1.45
C ASN A 33 0.15 -21.34 -0.79
N VAL A 34 -0.08 -20.30 -1.60
CA VAL A 34 -0.38 -18.94 -1.12
C VAL A 34 -1.72 -18.95 -0.36
N ALA A 35 -2.74 -19.60 -0.91
CA ALA A 35 -4.05 -19.76 -0.25
C ALA A 35 -3.93 -20.50 1.09
N GLN A 36 -3.16 -21.58 1.15
CA GLN A 36 -2.94 -22.32 2.39
C GLN A 36 -2.21 -21.47 3.44
N THR A 37 -1.19 -20.72 3.03
CA THR A 37 -0.45 -19.81 3.91
C THR A 37 -1.35 -18.68 4.42
N PHE A 38 -2.12 -18.06 3.53
CA PHE A 38 -3.10 -17.04 3.87
C PHE A 38 -4.15 -17.55 4.86
N LYS A 39 -4.70 -18.75 4.60
CA LYS A 39 -5.67 -19.39 5.49
C LYS A 39 -5.08 -19.64 6.87
N GLN A 40 -3.84 -20.12 6.97
CA GLN A 40 -3.15 -20.25 8.25
C GLN A 40 -3.05 -18.91 8.97
N CYS A 41 -2.65 -17.84 8.27
CA CYS A 41 -2.56 -16.51 8.85
C CYS A 41 -3.92 -16.02 9.38
N LEU A 42 -4.99 -16.23 8.62
CA LEU A 42 -6.35 -15.88 9.04
C LEU A 42 -6.80 -16.69 10.27
N GLU A 43 -6.51 -17.98 10.35
CA GLU A 43 -6.82 -18.79 11.53
C GLU A 43 -6.10 -18.27 12.79
N GLU A 44 -4.83 -17.90 12.66
CA GLU A 44 -4.06 -17.30 13.76
C GLU A 44 -4.66 -15.97 14.25
N CYS A 45 -5.33 -15.21 13.38
CA CYS A 45 -6.03 -13.98 13.80
C CYS A 45 -7.14 -14.24 14.83
N TYR A 46 -7.76 -15.42 14.84
CA TYR A 46 -8.81 -15.76 15.81
C TYR A 46 -8.29 -16.36 17.13
N LYS A 47 -7.00 -16.73 17.22
CA LYS A 47 -6.40 -17.24 18.46
C LYS A 47 -6.13 -16.14 19.49
N GLN A 48 -6.07 -16.53 20.76
CA GLN A 48 -5.70 -15.60 21.84
C GLN A 48 -4.22 -15.18 21.75
N ASN A 49 -3.89 -14.01 22.32
CA ASN A 49 -2.58 -13.37 22.15
C ASN A 49 -1.38 -14.15 22.73
N GLN A 50 -1.60 -15.16 23.59
CA GLN A 50 -0.52 -15.90 24.24
C GLN A 50 0.15 -16.94 23.31
N ASP A 51 -0.46 -17.26 22.16
CA ASP A 51 -0.03 -18.32 21.24
C ASP A 51 0.33 -17.82 19.83
N ILE A 52 0.65 -16.53 19.67
CA ILE A 52 0.93 -15.97 18.35
C ILE A 52 2.26 -16.54 17.81
N ASP A 53 2.19 -17.23 16.68
CA ASP A 53 3.36 -17.68 15.92
C ASP A 53 4.28 -16.48 15.63
N LYS A 54 5.55 -16.54 16.05
CA LYS A 54 6.52 -15.45 15.85
C LYS A 54 6.78 -15.13 14.37
N ASN A 55 6.48 -16.06 13.48
CA ASN A 55 6.68 -15.90 12.04
C ASN A 55 5.43 -15.46 11.30
N LEU A 56 4.32 -15.19 12.01
CA LEU A 56 3.04 -14.85 11.38
C LEU A 56 3.11 -13.60 10.51
N GLU A 57 3.84 -12.57 10.95
CA GLU A 57 4.07 -11.35 10.16
C GLU A 57 4.82 -11.67 8.85
N MET A 58 5.89 -12.47 8.90
CA MET A 58 6.62 -12.88 7.69
C MET A 58 5.76 -13.74 6.74
N LYS A 59 4.90 -14.60 7.29
CA LYS A 59 3.98 -15.43 6.49
C LYS A 59 2.94 -14.61 5.76
N ILE A 60 2.36 -13.59 6.40
CA ILE A 60 1.41 -12.72 5.70
C ILE A 60 2.12 -11.77 4.73
N GLU A 61 3.35 -11.36 5.03
CA GLU A 61 4.15 -10.57 4.09
C GLU A 61 4.43 -11.34 2.81
N SER A 62 4.81 -12.62 2.88
CA SER A 62 5.05 -13.40 1.67
C SER A 62 3.81 -13.58 0.78
N VAL A 63 2.62 -13.60 1.38
CA VAL A 63 1.34 -13.58 0.64
C VAL A 63 1.14 -12.21 -0.03
N ILE A 64 1.42 -11.12 0.67
CA ILE A 64 1.33 -9.75 0.12
C ILE A 64 2.32 -9.55 -1.02
N ASP A 65 3.58 -9.98 -0.86
CA ASP A 65 4.63 -9.86 -1.87
C ASP A 65 4.22 -10.62 -3.13
N PHE A 66 3.77 -11.87 -2.99
CA PHE A 66 3.27 -12.64 -4.13
C PHE A 66 2.13 -11.93 -4.85
N LEU A 67 1.11 -11.48 -4.12
CA LEU A 67 -0.03 -10.80 -4.73
C LEU A 67 0.35 -9.44 -5.33
N TYR A 68 1.35 -8.76 -4.77
CA TYR A 68 1.87 -7.51 -5.31
C TYR A 68 2.54 -7.73 -6.67
N GLU A 69 3.33 -8.80 -6.83
CA GLU A 69 3.91 -9.16 -8.12
C GLU A 69 2.81 -9.49 -9.15
N GLU A 70 1.80 -10.25 -8.75
CA GLU A 70 0.65 -10.57 -9.61
C GLU A 70 -0.12 -9.31 -10.06
N LEU A 71 -0.29 -8.34 -9.14
CA LEU A 71 -0.91 -7.05 -9.43
C LEU A 71 -0.12 -6.20 -10.43
N ASN A 72 1.21 -6.36 -10.48
CA ASN A 72 2.10 -5.58 -11.34
C ASN A 72 2.57 -6.37 -12.57
N THR A 73 1.99 -7.53 -12.82
CA THR A 73 2.24 -8.31 -14.03
C THR A 73 1.35 -7.82 -15.17
N GLY A 74 1.92 -7.10 -16.13
CA GLY A 74 1.21 -6.60 -17.30
C GLY A 74 0.48 -5.29 -17.08
N HIS A 75 -0.55 -5.01 -17.91
CA HIS A 75 -1.27 -3.74 -17.83
C HIS A 75 -2.32 -3.76 -16.71
N TRP A 76 -2.35 -2.71 -15.88
CA TRP A 76 -3.22 -2.63 -14.69
C TRP A 76 -4.71 -2.90 -14.95
N SER A 77 -5.22 -2.47 -16.10
CA SER A 77 -6.64 -2.68 -16.46
C SER A 77 -6.99 -4.15 -16.74
N GLU A 78 -6.00 -4.99 -16.99
CA GLU A 78 -6.15 -6.41 -17.31
C GLU A 78 -5.99 -7.30 -16.08
N VAL A 79 -5.58 -6.72 -14.94
CA VAL A 79 -5.38 -7.45 -13.68
C VAL A 79 -6.71 -8.10 -13.26
N PRO A 80 -6.74 -9.44 -13.12
CA PRO A 80 -7.94 -10.17 -12.72
C PRO A 80 -8.54 -9.66 -11.40
N LEU A 81 -9.87 -9.56 -11.36
CA LEU A 81 -10.58 -9.03 -10.19
C LEU A 81 -10.35 -9.86 -8.93
N ASN A 82 -10.19 -11.18 -9.06
CA ASN A 82 -9.89 -12.07 -7.94
C ASN A 82 -8.52 -11.76 -7.32
N ILE A 83 -7.48 -11.44 -8.11
CA ILE A 83 -6.16 -11.02 -7.60
C ILE A 83 -6.29 -9.73 -6.78
N ARG A 84 -7.04 -8.75 -7.29
CA ARG A 84 -7.27 -7.47 -6.58
C ARG A 84 -8.03 -7.67 -5.27
N ARG A 85 -9.02 -8.56 -5.25
CA ARG A 85 -9.76 -8.92 -4.03
C ARG A 85 -8.95 -9.76 -3.04
N ALA A 86 -8.07 -10.63 -3.54
CA ALA A 86 -7.13 -11.37 -2.73
C ALA A 86 -6.15 -10.40 -2.05
N TYR A 87 -5.65 -9.40 -2.78
CA TYR A 87 -4.78 -8.35 -2.21
C TYR A 87 -5.51 -7.57 -1.10
N SER A 88 -6.75 -7.12 -1.33
CA SER A 88 -7.56 -6.48 -0.28
C SER A 88 -7.75 -7.37 0.96
N SER A 89 -7.99 -8.66 0.78
CA SER A 89 -8.16 -9.62 1.88
C SER A 89 -6.85 -9.81 2.66
N ALA A 90 -5.73 -9.93 1.96
CA ALA A 90 -4.40 -10.03 2.55
C ALA A 90 -4.01 -8.76 3.33
N SER A 91 -4.27 -7.57 2.77
CA SER A 91 -4.03 -6.28 3.45
C SER A 91 -4.81 -6.18 4.75
N PHE A 92 -6.09 -6.58 4.73
CA PHE A 92 -6.92 -6.61 5.92
C PHE A 92 -6.38 -7.57 7.00
N VAL A 93 -6.04 -8.80 6.62
CA VAL A 93 -5.48 -9.80 7.56
C VAL A 93 -4.15 -9.33 8.13
N LYS A 94 -3.27 -8.75 7.31
CA LYS A 94 -2.00 -8.18 7.75
C LYS A 94 -2.21 -7.04 8.76
N ALA A 95 -3.19 -6.17 8.56
CA ALA A 95 -3.53 -5.12 9.52
C ALA A 95 -3.93 -5.71 10.89
N ILE A 96 -4.71 -6.78 10.93
CA ILE A 96 -5.06 -7.48 12.18
C ILE A 96 -3.80 -8.05 12.86
N ILE A 97 -2.91 -8.68 12.08
CA ILE A 97 -1.67 -9.28 12.58
C ILE A 97 -0.75 -8.20 13.19
N LEU A 98 -0.58 -7.07 12.51
CA LEU A 98 0.20 -5.93 13.02
C LEU A 98 -0.33 -5.44 14.38
N LEU A 99 -1.65 -5.29 14.50
CA LEU A 99 -2.28 -4.87 15.77
C LEU A 99 -2.16 -5.92 16.88
N LYS A 100 -1.95 -7.20 16.54
CA LYS A 100 -1.72 -8.24 17.54
C LYS A 100 -0.34 -8.07 18.19
N TYR A 101 0.68 -7.75 17.39
CA TYR A 101 2.05 -7.54 17.86
C TYR A 101 2.25 -6.17 18.49
N ASP A 102 1.73 -5.12 17.88
CA ASP A 102 1.92 -3.74 18.31
C ASP A 102 0.57 -3.01 18.44
N LYS A 103 0.21 -2.73 19.70
CA LYS A 103 -1.03 -2.02 20.09
C LYS A 103 -0.78 -0.54 20.38
N SER A 104 0.39 -0.01 20.05
CA SER A 104 0.67 1.41 20.16
C SER A 104 0.04 2.20 19.01
N GLY A 105 0.04 3.53 19.11
CA GLY A 105 -0.37 4.40 18.01
C GLY A 105 0.45 4.15 16.72
N GLU A 106 1.72 3.76 16.84
CA GLU A 106 2.55 3.40 15.69
C GLU A 106 2.09 2.08 15.05
N GLY A 107 1.72 1.09 15.85
CA GLY A 107 1.09 -0.14 15.37
C GLY A 107 -0.21 0.12 14.61
N ILE A 108 -1.04 1.04 15.10
CA ILE A 108 -2.27 1.46 14.41
C ILE A 108 -1.95 2.18 13.09
N LYS A 109 -0.96 3.08 13.05
CA LYS A 109 -0.52 3.75 11.82
C LYS A 109 -0.04 2.75 10.76
N LYS A 110 0.74 1.74 11.17
CA LYS A 110 1.18 0.65 10.28
C LYS A 110 0.00 -0.17 9.76
N ALA A 111 -0.96 -0.51 10.62
CA ALA A 111 -2.16 -1.22 10.23
C ALA A 111 -3.00 -0.39 9.24
N LEU A 112 -3.16 0.92 9.49
CA LEU A 112 -3.87 1.84 8.61
C LEU A 112 -3.20 1.94 7.24
N LYS A 113 -1.87 2.10 7.19
CA LYS A 113 -1.11 2.06 5.94
C LYS A 113 -1.36 0.78 5.15
N CYS A 114 -1.47 -0.36 5.83
CA CYS A 114 -1.76 -1.63 5.17
C CYS A 114 -3.18 -1.65 4.58
N ILE A 115 -4.17 -1.15 5.31
CA ILE A 115 -5.55 -0.97 4.82
C ILE A 115 -5.58 -0.04 3.61
N ASP A 116 -4.89 1.10 3.66
CA ASP A 116 -4.84 2.08 2.57
C ASP A 116 -4.27 1.47 1.28
N MET A 117 -3.20 0.68 1.40
CA MET A 117 -2.66 -0.06 0.25
C MET A 117 -3.69 -1.04 -0.33
N GLY A 118 -4.45 -1.72 0.52
CA GLY A 118 -5.53 -2.61 0.10
C GLY A 118 -6.68 -1.88 -0.61
N ILE A 119 -6.95 -0.62 -0.25
CA ILE A 119 -7.94 0.25 -0.90
C ILE A 119 -7.40 0.74 -2.26
N LEU A 120 -6.14 1.17 -2.30
CA LEU A 120 -5.52 1.76 -3.48
C LEU A 120 -5.29 0.73 -4.60
N LEU A 121 -4.77 -0.44 -4.25
CA LEU A 121 -4.35 -1.46 -5.22
C LEU A 121 -5.38 -2.57 -5.39
N GLY A 122 -6.15 -2.87 -4.35
CA GLY A 122 -7.09 -3.98 -4.36
C GLY A 122 -8.43 -3.66 -5.00
N ALA A 123 -9.46 -4.40 -4.58
CA ALA A 123 -10.84 -4.20 -5.00
C ALA A 123 -11.82 -4.62 -3.89
N PRO A 124 -13.01 -4.01 -3.81
CA PRO A 124 -14.04 -4.41 -2.85
C PRO A 124 -14.39 -5.90 -2.95
N LEU A 125 -14.54 -6.54 -1.79
CA LEU A 125 -15.01 -7.92 -1.71
C LEU A 125 -16.48 -8.02 -2.16
N GLY A 126 -16.93 -9.19 -2.57
CA GLY A 126 -18.30 -9.40 -3.09
C GLY A 126 -19.41 -9.13 -2.06
N TYR A 127 -19.36 -9.78 -0.91
CA TYR A 127 -20.32 -9.68 0.18
C TYR A 127 -19.97 -8.55 1.15
N ASN A 128 -18.68 -8.33 1.43
CA ASN A 128 -18.23 -7.31 2.37
C ASN A 128 -17.50 -6.13 1.70
N GLN A 129 -18.22 -5.41 0.84
CA GLN A 129 -17.67 -4.35 -0.02
C GLN A 129 -16.98 -3.20 0.75
N ASN A 130 -17.49 -2.85 1.94
CA ASN A 130 -16.96 -1.73 2.73
C ASN A 130 -15.89 -2.15 3.75
N LEU A 131 -15.46 -3.43 3.76
CA LEU A 131 -14.57 -3.96 4.80
C LEU A 131 -13.35 -3.06 5.08
N LEU A 132 -12.62 -2.66 4.04
CA LEU A 132 -11.42 -1.83 4.19
C LEU A 132 -11.75 -0.39 4.59
N ILE A 133 -12.82 0.20 4.03
CA ILE A 133 -13.27 1.57 4.36
C ILE A 133 -13.71 1.64 5.83
N ASP A 134 -14.49 0.66 6.27
CA ASP A 134 -14.95 0.55 7.65
C ASP A 134 -13.77 0.31 8.59
N SER A 135 -12.80 -0.52 8.18
CA SER A 135 -11.55 -0.75 8.93
C SER A 135 -10.75 0.54 9.09
N ALA A 136 -10.50 1.29 8.01
CA ALA A 136 -9.79 2.56 8.05
C ALA A 136 -10.49 3.56 8.99
N SER A 137 -11.82 3.64 8.91
CA SER A 137 -12.64 4.49 9.77
C SER A 137 -12.52 4.12 11.25
N GLN A 138 -12.48 2.81 11.59
CA GLN A 138 -12.28 2.36 12.96
C GLN A 138 -10.86 2.65 13.46
N LEU A 139 -9.83 2.42 12.64
CA LEU A 139 -8.43 2.69 13.01
C LEU A 139 -8.18 4.19 13.23
N MET A 140 -8.75 5.05 12.38
CA MET A 140 -8.66 6.51 12.55
C MET A 140 -9.34 6.97 13.85
N LYS A 141 -10.51 6.42 14.19
CA LYS A 141 -11.16 6.69 15.47
C LYS A 141 -10.29 6.26 16.65
N LEU A 142 -9.62 5.11 16.55
CA LEU A 142 -8.73 4.63 17.61
C LEU A 142 -7.51 5.53 17.80
N LEU A 143 -6.90 6.01 16.70
CA LEU A 143 -5.80 6.97 16.76
C LEU A 143 -6.24 8.26 17.46
N ASN A 144 -7.34 8.85 17.00
CA ASN A 144 -7.86 10.11 17.54
C ASN A 144 -8.31 9.99 19.02
N ASN A 145 -8.75 8.81 19.45
CA ASN A 145 -9.15 8.57 20.85
C ASN A 145 -7.96 8.19 21.76
N SER A 146 -6.85 7.71 21.18
CA SER A 146 -5.63 7.39 21.92
C SER A 146 -4.77 8.62 22.22
N GLU A 147 -4.99 9.69 21.46
CA GLU A 147 -4.42 11.00 21.66
C GLU A 147 -5.43 11.85 22.45
N GLU A 148 -5.32 11.92 23.79
CA GLU A 148 -5.89 13.05 24.51
C GLU A 148 -5.30 14.32 23.88
N CYS A 149 -6.18 15.15 23.31
CA CYS A 149 -5.86 16.37 22.59
C CYS A 149 -4.76 17.21 23.26
N THR A 150 -3.50 17.05 22.83
CA THR A 150 -2.62 18.20 22.68
C THR A 150 -2.91 18.77 21.30
N GLY A 151 -3.99 19.53 21.23
CA GLY A 151 -4.45 20.17 20.03
C GLY A 151 -3.38 21.10 19.49
N VAL A 152 -2.76 20.69 18.39
CA VAL A 152 -2.38 21.52 17.25
C VAL A 152 -2.37 20.53 16.09
N CYS A 153 -3.41 20.52 15.24
CA CYS A 153 -3.13 20.26 13.84
C CYS A 153 -2.09 21.34 13.49
N PRO A 154 -0.87 21.01 13.03
CA PRO A 154 -0.16 22.01 12.29
C PRO A 154 -1.07 22.28 11.09
N GLU A 155 -1.83 23.38 11.17
CA GLU A 155 -1.97 24.25 10.01
C GLU A 155 -0.60 24.20 9.34
N PRO A 156 -0.49 23.80 8.06
CA PRO A 156 0.80 23.88 7.39
C PRO A 156 1.27 25.31 7.59
N SER A 157 2.27 25.48 8.46
CA SER A 157 2.85 26.77 8.68
C SER A 157 3.27 27.20 7.29
N SER A 158 2.82 28.37 6.87
CA SER A 158 3.26 29.01 5.64
C SER A 158 4.72 29.45 5.75
N GLN A 159 5.52 28.68 6.48
CA GLN A 159 6.95 28.63 6.32
C GLN A 159 7.14 27.87 5.01
N GLU A 160 7.41 28.64 3.96
CA GLU A 160 8.19 28.15 2.82
C GLU A 160 9.29 27.27 3.41
N LEU A 161 9.09 25.95 3.35
CA LEU A 161 10.20 25.04 3.43
C LEU A 161 11.04 25.44 2.24
N GLU A 162 12.16 26.11 2.49
CA GLU A 162 13.23 26.22 1.50
C GLU A 162 13.55 24.78 1.14
N ILE A 163 12.92 24.31 0.06
CA ILE A 163 13.28 23.08 -0.62
C ILE A 163 14.76 23.30 -0.89
N PRO A 164 15.68 22.52 -0.29
CA PRO A 164 17.08 22.64 -0.63
C PRO A 164 17.11 22.48 -2.14
N GLU A 165 17.60 23.50 -2.85
CA GLU A 165 17.70 23.43 -4.31
C GLU A 165 18.22 22.03 -4.64
N PRO A 166 17.51 21.25 -5.47
CA PRO A 166 17.97 19.92 -5.79
C PRO A 166 19.40 20.09 -6.24
N LYS A 167 20.35 19.55 -5.46
CA LYS A 167 21.76 19.59 -5.82
C LYS A 167 21.80 18.92 -7.16
N ARG A 168 21.84 19.73 -8.22
CA ARG A 168 22.09 19.26 -9.57
C ARG A 168 23.38 18.52 -9.40
N TYR A 169 23.35 17.20 -9.53
CA TYR A 169 24.55 16.46 -9.83
C TYR A 169 25.07 17.15 -11.09
N LYS A 170 26.06 18.02 -10.91
CA LYS A 170 26.88 18.44 -12.03
C LYS A 170 27.54 17.15 -12.43
N VAL A 171 26.97 16.50 -13.45
CA VAL A 171 27.68 15.46 -14.17
C VAL A 171 28.94 16.15 -14.62
N ASP A 172 30.03 15.84 -13.94
CA ASP A 172 31.33 16.30 -14.36
C ASP A 172 31.54 15.66 -15.74
N ASN A 173 31.71 16.50 -16.76
CA ASN A 173 31.88 16.01 -18.15
C ASN A 173 33.16 15.17 -18.30
N SER A 174 33.98 15.05 -17.24
CA SER A 174 35.10 14.12 -17.13
C SER A 174 34.69 12.64 -17.21
N GLU A 175 33.42 12.27 -16.96
CA GLU A 175 32.96 10.87 -17.00
C GLU A 175 32.52 10.39 -18.39
N LYS A 176 32.47 11.27 -19.41
CA LYS A 176 32.14 10.84 -20.79
C LYS A 176 33.11 9.80 -21.34
N GLU A 177 34.36 9.81 -20.87
CA GLU A 177 35.40 8.85 -21.27
C GLU A 177 35.17 7.43 -20.72
N ASN A 178 34.26 7.23 -19.76
CA ASN A 178 33.94 5.90 -19.22
C ASN A 178 32.82 5.18 -19.99
N TYR A 179 32.14 5.85 -20.91
CA TYR A 179 31.03 5.30 -21.71
C TYR A 179 31.45 4.89 -23.13
N ILE A 180 32.71 4.44 -23.31
CA ILE A 180 33.28 4.05 -24.61
C ILE A 180 32.46 2.94 -25.32
N TYR A 181 31.66 2.17 -24.58
CA TYR A 181 30.82 1.09 -25.12
C TYR A 181 29.31 1.38 -25.13
N CYS A 182 28.88 2.60 -24.78
CA CYS A 182 27.47 2.97 -24.79
C CYS A 182 27.19 4.01 -25.88
N GLU A 183 26.73 3.56 -27.05
CA GLU A 183 26.15 4.44 -28.06
C GLU A 183 24.76 4.92 -27.61
N GLY A 184 24.75 5.87 -26.66
CA GLY A 184 23.52 6.54 -26.25
C GLY A 184 22.99 7.45 -27.34
N VAL A 185 21.69 7.35 -27.65
CA VAL A 185 21.00 8.29 -28.54
C VAL A 185 20.37 9.39 -27.68
N GLU A 186 20.58 10.65 -28.06
CA GLU A 186 19.91 11.78 -27.40
C GLU A 186 18.40 11.71 -27.65
N ILE A 187 17.62 11.69 -26.57
CA ILE A 187 16.16 11.67 -26.65
C ILE A 187 15.60 13.08 -26.89
N PRO A 188 14.54 13.23 -27.71
CA PRO A 188 13.91 14.52 -27.92
C PRO A 188 13.36 15.09 -26.61
N THR A 189 13.41 16.42 -26.48
CA THR A 189 12.83 17.14 -25.34
C THR A 189 11.67 17.99 -25.82
N GLU A 190 10.53 17.93 -25.12
CA GLU A 190 9.34 18.73 -25.39
C GLU A 190 8.92 19.50 -24.13
N ASP A 191 8.63 20.79 -24.28
CA ASP A 191 8.18 21.66 -23.19
C ASP A 191 6.64 21.70 -23.16
N CYS A 192 6.04 21.14 -22.10
CA CYS A 192 4.60 21.13 -21.86
C CYS A 192 3.74 20.75 -23.10
N PRO A 193 3.97 19.57 -23.72
CA PRO A 193 3.17 19.14 -24.86
C PRO A 193 1.70 18.95 -24.43
N SER A 194 0.76 19.27 -25.33
CA SER A 194 -0.64 18.93 -25.08
C SER A 194 -0.82 17.41 -24.97
N LEU A 195 -1.82 16.97 -24.20
CA LEU A 195 -2.08 15.53 -24.02
C LEU A 195 -2.31 14.84 -25.36
N GLN A 196 -3.02 15.46 -26.29
CA GLN A 196 -3.25 14.92 -27.64
C GLN A 196 -1.95 14.81 -28.44
N HIS A 197 -1.08 15.81 -28.38
CA HIS A 197 0.22 15.78 -29.07
C HIS A 197 1.12 14.69 -28.50
N PHE A 198 1.23 14.62 -27.16
CA PHE A 198 2.00 13.59 -26.48
C PHE A 198 1.49 12.19 -26.81
N ASN A 199 0.16 12.01 -26.74
CA ASN A 199 -0.48 10.73 -26.98
C ASN A 199 -0.18 10.19 -28.39
N ASN A 200 -0.37 11.04 -29.40
CA ASN A 200 -0.23 10.61 -30.80
C ASN A 200 1.22 10.44 -31.23
N LYS A 201 2.14 11.29 -30.74
CA LYS A 201 3.52 11.32 -31.22
C LYS A 201 4.46 10.40 -30.44
N TYR A 202 4.25 10.25 -29.13
CA TYR A 202 5.19 9.56 -28.25
C TYR A 202 4.57 8.34 -27.57
N PHE A 203 3.40 8.49 -26.95
CA PHE A 203 2.79 7.43 -26.15
C PHE A 203 2.35 6.23 -27.00
N MET A 204 1.50 6.47 -28.01
CA MET A 204 1.00 5.40 -28.90
C MET A 204 2.10 4.79 -29.76
N SER A 205 3.10 5.59 -30.13
CA SER A 205 4.25 5.17 -30.93
C SER A 205 5.36 4.51 -30.11
N GLN A 206 5.24 4.49 -28.78
CA GLN A 206 6.23 3.97 -27.83
C GLN A 206 7.65 4.55 -28.05
N VAL A 207 7.72 5.85 -28.37
CA VAL A 207 8.99 6.57 -28.58
C VAL A 207 9.34 7.38 -27.33
N PRO A 208 10.57 7.26 -26.80
CA PRO A 208 10.96 8.00 -25.61
C PRO A 208 11.06 9.51 -25.87
N VAL A 209 10.62 10.30 -24.90
CA VAL A 209 10.70 11.77 -24.91
C VAL A 209 10.90 12.29 -23.50
N LYS A 210 11.72 13.34 -23.37
CA LYS A 210 11.86 14.11 -22.13
C LYS A 210 10.83 15.22 -22.10
N ILE A 211 9.90 15.18 -21.14
CA ILE A 211 8.91 16.24 -20.96
C ILE A 211 9.40 17.22 -19.88
N ARG A 212 9.33 18.52 -20.18
CA ARG A 212 9.62 19.60 -19.23
C ARG A 212 8.37 20.40 -18.90
N GLY A 213 8.33 21.03 -17.72
CA GLY A 213 7.27 21.96 -17.32
C GLY A 213 5.93 21.33 -16.90
N THR A 214 5.88 20.02 -16.66
CA THR A 214 4.64 19.28 -16.33
C THR A 214 4.55 18.75 -14.90
N ALA A 215 5.65 18.74 -14.14
CA ALA A 215 5.64 18.32 -12.74
C ALA A 215 5.44 19.53 -11.83
N TYR A 216 4.18 19.87 -11.53
CA TYR A 216 3.84 20.65 -10.34
C TYR A 216 3.63 19.67 -9.19
N LEU A 217 4.56 19.67 -8.23
CA LEU A 217 4.39 18.99 -6.95
C LEU A 217 3.42 19.85 -6.12
N TYR A 218 2.22 19.34 -5.88
CA TYR A 218 1.29 19.86 -4.87
C TYR A 218 1.56 19.18 -3.53
#